data_AF-A0A5B0LQU1-F1
#
_entry.id   AF-A0A5B0LQU1-F1
#
_cell.length_a   1.000
_cell.length_b   1.000
_cell.length_c   1.000
_cell.angle_alpha   90.00
_cell.angle_beta   90.00
_cell.angle_gamma   90.00
#
_symmetry.space_group_name_H-M   'P 1'
#
loop_
_entity.id
_entity.type
_entity.pdbx_description
1 polymer ?
#
loop_
_entity_poly.entity_id
_entity_poly.type
_entity_poly.pdbx_seq_one_letter_code
_entity_poly.pdbx_strand_id
1 'polypeptide(L)'
;MFRKLGGPAPAFETNPHQFSIPGQSLAEAEEFVQAMQATVMWLRQNKFDNSDLVSSSTSSKTGRPLEYVFKLDYICPWRGHHVPPVNSCKQKPSQKCGCPAQFSIQHHIKSNSLRVSWSWDHNHDPYSKEDMQICQSPKVVNNWLVERIVSGLGWKAIKQLTRSPDLEMLKSALILPEGHHITYDWVRYLIHTRVKVRAKRDPDVFKSLALWNSELLKAGWHTFAPVITDSPNFIFALQSPWQRQMMKSHGQGIILLDSTHNSVKNHFLSDGRKISLYTIMIRDPIVGKGLPVCWAFTASEST
;
A
#
# COMPACT_ATOMS: atom_id res chain seq x y z
N MET A 1 9.71 13.89 -0.82
CA MET A 1 8.40 14.54 -0.69
C MET A 1 8.40 15.34 0.59
N PHE A 2 7.98 16.60 0.51
CA PHE A 2 8.06 17.55 1.62
C PHE A 2 6.70 18.20 1.83
N ARG A 3 6.37 18.49 3.09
CA ARG A 3 5.20 19.27 3.47
C ARG A 3 5.63 20.60 4.07
N LYS A 4 4.89 21.66 3.73
CA LYS A 4 5.09 22.99 4.30
C LYS A 4 4.38 23.10 5.64
N LEU A 5 5.10 23.49 6.68
CA LEU A 5 4.55 23.86 7.99
C LEU A 5 4.12 25.33 7.98
N GLY A 6 3.03 25.63 8.69
CA GLY A 6 2.56 27.01 8.88
C GLY A 6 2.14 27.73 7.59
N GLY A 7 1.60 26.99 6.62
CA GLY A 7 0.97 27.61 5.45
C GLY A 7 -0.29 28.37 5.87
N PRO A 8 -0.60 29.52 5.25
CA PRO A 8 -1.87 30.18 5.52
C PRO A 8 -3.01 29.24 5.11
N ALA A 9 -3.98 29.05 5.99
CA ALA A 9 -5.22 28.40 5.62
C ALA A 9 -5.87 29.21 4.49
N PRO A 10 -6.42 28.55 3.46
CA PRO A 10 -7.15 29.24 2.41
C PRO A 10 -8.31 30.01 3.07
N ALA A 11 -8.49 31.29 2.74
CA ALA A 11 -9.59 32.11 3.25
C ALA A 11 -10.37 32.67 2.07
N PHE A 12 -11.66 32.36 2.02
CA PHE A 12 -12.58 32.84 0.99
C PHE A 12 -13.72 33.63 1.63
N GLU A 13 -14.34 34.54 0.87
CA GLU A 13 -15.46 35.36 1.36
C GLU A 13 -16.70 34.55 1.77
N THR A 14 -16.85 33.36 1.19
CA THR A 14 -18.00 32.46 1.41
C THR A 14 -17.54 31.11 1.96
N ASN A 15 -18.35 30.51 2.83
CA ASN A 15 -18.18 29.13 3.31
C ASN A 15 -19.54 28.39 3.29
N PRO A 16 -19.74 27.40 2.42
CA PRO A 16 -18.79 26.86 1.44
C PRO A 16 -18.50 27.83 0.28
N HIS A 17 -17.26 27.82 -0.20
CA HIS A 17 -16.87 28.49 -1.43
C HIS A 17 -17.18 27.60 -2.64
N GLN A 18 -17.80 28.17 -3.68
CA GLN A 18 -18.19 27.43 -4.87
C GLN A 18 -17.47 27.96 -6.10
N PHE A 19 -16.89 27.05 -6.89
CA PHE A 19 -16.19 27.38 -8.13
C PHE A 19 -16.26 26.21 -9.11
N SER A 20 -15.87 26.44 -10.37
CA SER A 20 -15.76 25.40 -11.38
C SER A 20 -14.29 25.13 -11.70
N ILE A 21 -13.96 23.88 -11.98
CA ILE A 21 -12.63 23.46 -12.45
C ILE A 21 -12.71 23.00 -13.91
N PRO A 22 -11.61 23.09 -14.68
CA PRO A 22 -11.59 22.57 -16.04
C PRO A 22 -11.81 21.06 -16.04
N GLY A 23 -12.40 20.56 -17.13
CA GLY A 23 -12.71 19.15 -17.31
C GLY A 23 -14.18 18.80 -17.09
N GLN A 24 -14.49 17.54 -17.42
CA GLN A 24 -15.84 16.96 -17.42
C GLN A 24 -15.84 15.51 -16.95
N SER A 25 -14.67 14.88 -16.84
CA SER A 25 -14.51 13.46 -16.54
C SER A 25 -14.27 13.21 -15.05
N LEU A 26 -14.51 11.98 -14.63
CA LEU A 26 -14.15 11.50 -13.29
C LEU A 26 -12.63 11.55 -13.06
N ALA A 27 -11.83 11.29 -14.09
CA ALA A 27 -10.36 11.30 -13.99
C ALA A 27 -9.84 12.71 -13.64
N GLU A 28 -10.33 13.74 -14.34
CA GLU A 28 -9.97 15.14 -14.06
C GLU A 28 -10.43 15.57 -12.65
N ALA A 29 -11.60 15.11 -12.21
CA ALA A 29 -12.04 15.32 -10.84
C ALA A 29 -11.11 14.65 -9.81
N GLU A 30 -10.61 13.44 -10.10
CA GLU A 30 -9.65 12.73 -9.24
C GLU A 30 -8.26 13.40 -9.22
N GLU A 31 -7.82 14.02 -10.32
CA GLU A 31 -6.60 14.84 -10.33
C GLU A 31 -6.71 16.04 -9.39
N PHE A 32 -7.85 16.73 -9.41
CA PHE A 32 -8.10 17.82 -8.45
C PHE A 32 -8.12 17.31 -7.01
N VAL A 33 -8.74 16.15 -6.74
CA VAL A 33 -8.67 15.51 -5.41
C VAL A 33 -7.22 15.24 -5.02
N GLN A 34 -6.38 14.77 -5.94
CA GLN A 34 -4.97 14.49 -5.67
C GLN A 34 -4.22 15.76 -5.28
N ALA A 35 -4.49 16.89 -5.94
CA ALA A 35 -3.93 18.19 -5.58
C ALA A 35 -4.40 18.65 -4.19
N MET A 36 -5.69 18.51 -3.88
CA MET A 36 -6.25 18.81 -2.56
C MET A 36 -5.65 17.92 -1.45
N GLN A 37 -5.40 16.64 -1.75
CA GLN A 37 -4.82 15.67 -0.83
C GLN A 37 -3.31 15.84 -0.61
N ALA A 38 -2.63 16.63 -1.45
CA ALA A 38 -1.22 16.97 -1.28
C ALA A 38 -1.01 18.00 -0.16
N THR A 39 -1.99 18.87 0.09
CA THR A 39 -1.90 19.91 1.12
C THR A 39 -2.47 19.44 2.44
N VAL A 40 -3.71 18.94 2.45
CA VAL A 40 -4.45 18.52 3.64
C VAL A 40 -4.94 17.08 3.48
N MET A 41 -5.01 16.31 4.57
CA MET A 41 -5.58 14.97 4.49
C MET A 41 -7.10 15.04 4.37
N TRP A 42 -7.64 14.36 3.36
CA TRP A 42 -9.08 14.25 3.14
C TRP A 42 -9.51 12.79 3.06
N LEU A 43 -10.56 12.41 3.78
CA LEU A 43 -11.17 11.09 3.70
C LEU A 43 -12.33 11.11 2.71
N ARG A 44 -12.34 10.17 1.77
CA ARG A 44 -13.48 9.98 0.88
C ARG A 44 -14.65 9.44 1.72
N GLN A 45 -15.76 10.17 1.73
CA GLN A 45 -16.97 9.72 2.40
C GLN A 45 -17.82 8.87 1.46
N ASN A 46 -18.15 9.41 0.28
CA ASN A 46 -19.04 8.75 -0.69
C ASN A 46 -18.56 8.95 -2.14
N LYS A 47 -18.99 8.03 -3.02
CA LYS A 47 -18.98 8.19 -4.48
C LYS A 47 -20.40 7.90 -4.96
N PHE A 48 -21.00 8.85 -5.65
CA PHE A 48 -22.26 8.66 -6.36
C PHE A 48 -22.00 8.68 -7.85
N ASP A 49 -22.60 7.74 -8.57
CA ASP A 49 -22.46 7.61 -10.02
C ASP A 49 -23.85 7.31 -10.63
N ASN A 50 -24.32 8.23 -11.46
CA ASN A 50 -25.61 8.21 -12.13
C ASN A 50 -25.45 8.07 -13.65
N SER A 51 -24.26 7.68 -14.15
CA SER A 51 -23.98 7.51 -15.58
C SER A 51 -25.06 6.69 -16.30
N ASP A 52 -25.50 5.60 -15.68
CA ASP A 52 -26.45 4.65 -16.26
C ASP A 52 -27.87 5.23 -16.32
N LEU A 53 -28.21 6.12 -15.37
CA LEU A 53 -29.50 6.81 -15.31
C LEU A 53 -29.58 7.96 -16.32
N VAL A 54 -28.45 8.61 -16.61
CA VAL A 54 -28.35 9.63 -17.66
C VAL A 54 -28.48 8.97 -19.04
N SER A 55 -27.85 7.82 -19.22
CA SER A 55 -27.87 7.04 -20.47
C SER A 55 -29.25 6.44 -20.81
N SER A 56 -30.08 6.17 -19.80
CA SER A 56 -31.38 5.50 -19.92
C SER A 56 -32.59 6.46 -19.99
N SER A 57 -32.35 7.75 -20.15
CA SER A 57 -33.38 8.80 -20.14
C SER A 57 -34.19 8.90 -21.45
N THR A 58 -34.92 7.86 -21.82
CA THR A 58 -35.95 7.89 -22.89
C THR A 58 -37.38 7.68 -22.39
N SER A 59 -37.64 7.58 -21.09
CA SER A 59 -39.01 7.45 -20.56
C SER A 59 -39.27 8.34 -19.35
N SER A 60 -40.37 9.10 -19.43
CA SER A 60 -40.96 9.94 -18.40
C SER A 60 -40.94 9.30 -17.01
N LYS A 61 -40.00 9.71 -16.16
CA LYS A 61 -40.03 9.38 -14.72
C LYS A 61 -40.39 10.65 -13.94
N THR A 62 -41.46 10.56 -13.17
CA THR A 62 -41.92 11.55 -12.19
C THR A 62 -40.95 11.57 -11.00
N GLY A 63 -39.92 12.39 -11.08
CA GLY A 63 -38.93 12.60 -10.02
C GLY A 63 -38.16 13.91 -10.21
N ARG A 64 -37.44 14.36 -9.18
CA ARG A 64 -36.58 15.54 -9.29
C ARG A 64 -35.52 15.30 -10.39
N PRO A 65 -35.30 16.24 -11.33
CA PRO A 65 -34.32 16.07 -12.39
C PRO A 65 -32.94 15.75 -11.83
N LEU A 66 -32.21 14.85 -12.49
CA LEU A 66 -30.80 14.59 -12.16
C LEU A 66 -30.00 15.89 -12.38
N GLU A 67 -29.32 16.35 -11.33
CA GLU A 67 -28.52 17.57 -11.37
C GLU A 67 -27.05 17.29 -11.72
N TYR A 68 -26.57 16.05 -11.50
CA TYR A 68 -25.19 15.64 -11.72
C TYR A 68 -25.05 14.19 -12.23
N VAL A 69 -24.00 13.94 -13.01
CA VAL A 69 -23.63 12.58 -13.47
C VAL A 69 -22.93 11.81 -12.35
N PHE A 70 -21.92 12.40 -11.72
CA PHE A 70 -21.27 11.81 -10.56
C PHE A 70 -20.98 12.87 -9.50
N LYS A 71 -20.80 12.41 -8.26
CA LYS A 71 -20.42 13.26 -7.13
C LYS A 71 -19.41 12.55 -6.23
N LEU A 72 -18.38 13.30 -5.85
CA LEU A 72 -17.32 12.88 -4.94
C LEU A 72 -17.38 13.71 -3.67
N ASP A 73 -17.48 13.07 -2.51
CA ASP A 73 -17.54 13.75 -1.21
C ASP A 73 -16.32 13.41 -0.36
N TYR A 74 -15.69 14.45 0.19
CA TYR A 74 -14.50 14.36 1.02
C TYR A 74 -14.66 15.17 2.30
N ILE A 75 -14.17 14.62 3.42
CA ILE A 75 -14.27 15.22 4.75
C ILE A 75 -12.91 15.23 5.46
N CYS A 76 -12.77 16.13 6.42
CA CYS A 76 -11.63 16.11 7.33
C CYS A 76 -11.62 14.82 8.19
N PRO A 77 -10.46 14.16 8.40
CA PRO A 77 -10.32 13.03 9.32
C PRO A 77 -10.80 13.33 10.74
N TRP A 78 -10.74 14.59 11.15
CA TRP A 78 -11.11 15.05 12.49
C TRP A 78 -12.63 15.30 12.64
N ARG A 79 -13.42 15.03 11.60
CA ARG A 79 -14.89 15.15 11.64
C ARG A 79 -15.53 14.20 12.65
N GLY A 80 -16.47 14.71 13.43
CA GLY A 80 -17.22 14.00 14.46
C GLY A 80 -16.65 14.27 15.86
N HIS A 81 -17.39 13.86 16.89
CA HIS A 81 -16.95 13.91 18.29
C HIS A 81 -16.83 12.49 18.82
N HIS A 82 -15.79 12.24 19.61
CA HIS A 82 -15.67 10.96 20.31
C HIS A 82 -15.53 11.23 21.80
N VAL A 83 -16.56 10.86 22.54
CA VAL A 83 -16.55 10.82 23.99
C VAL A 83 -16.10 9.42 24.40
N PRO A 84 -14.97 9.26 25.12
CA PRO A 84 -14.57 7.96 25.60
C PRO A 84 -15.61 7.41 26.58
N PRO A 85 -15.92 6.10 26.54
CA PRO A 85 -16.84 5.51 27.52
C PRO A 85 -16.27 5.63 28.93
N VAL A 86 -17.15 5.78 29.91
CA VAL A 86 -16.79 5.76 31.34
C VAL A 86 -16.07 4.43 31.61
N ASN A 87 -14.82 4.50 32.09
CA ASN A 87 -13.87 3.37 32.28
C ASN A 87 -13.00 2.97 31.07
N SER A 88 -12.86 3.81 30.04
CA SER A 88 -11.88 3.54 28.98
C SER A 88 -10.44 3.61 29.51
N CYS A 89 -9.64 2.56 29.31
CA CYS A 89 -8.20 2.58 29.56
C CYS A 89 -7.41 3.43 28.54
N LYS A 90 -8.07 4.00 27.52
CA LYS A 90 -7.42 4.87 26.53
C LYS A 90 -7.19 6.26 27.15
N GLN A 91 -5.96 6.51 27.57
CA GLN A 91 -5.56 7.78 28.19
C GLN A 91 -5.43 8.95 27.20
N LYS A 92 -5.31 8.68 25.89
CA LYS A 92 -5.16 9.73 24.87
C LYS A 92 -6.54 10.20 24.39
N PRO A 93 -6.79 11.52 24.30
CA PRO A 93 -8.02 12.04 23.75
C PRO A 93 -8.20 11.60 22.29
N SER A 94 -9.45 11.47 21.86
CA SER A 94 -9.73 11.13 20.47
C SER A 94 -9.39 12.30 19.54
N GLN A 95 -8.95 11.95 18.33
CA GLN A 95 -8.62 12.87 17.23
C GLN A 95 -9.86 13.59 16.66
N LYS A 96 -11.05 13.26 17.17
CA LYS A 96 -12.34 13.73 16.66
C LYS A 96 -12.75 15.02 17.36
N CYS A 97 -12.48 16.17 16.73
CA CYS A 97 -12.78 17.51 17.26
C CYS A 97 -14.03 18.17 16.62
N GLY A 98 -14.78 17.44 15.81
CA GLY A 98 -15.98 17.97 15.15
C GLY A 98 -15.69 18.86 13.95
N CYS A 99 -14.52 18.70 13.31
CA CYS A 99 -14.12 19.57 12.20
C CYS A 99 -15.18 19.60 11.07
N PRO A 100 -15.68 20.78 10.67
CA PRO A 100 -16.71 20.92 9.65
C PRO A 100 -16.14 20.90 8.22
N ALA A 101 -14.82 20.99 8.07
CA ALA A 101 -14.17 21.07 6.78
C ALA A 101 -14.48 19.85 5.91
N GLN A 102 -14.93 20.13 4.69
CA GLN A 102 -15.32 19.15 3.68
C GLN A 102 -15.28 19.80 2.30
N PHE A 103 -15.13 18.98 1.26
CA PHE A 103 -15.36 19.45 -0.10
C PHE A 103 -16.08 18.38 -0.91
N SER A 104 -16.80 18.84 -1.92
CA SER A 104 -17.45 17.95 -2.88
C SER A 104 -17.17 18.42 -4.30
N ILE A 105 -17.06 17.46 -5.21
CA ILE A 105 -16.92 17.71 -6.65
C ILE A 105 -18.08 17.00 -7.34
N GLN A 106 -18.80 17.71 -8.18
CA GLN A 106 -19.90 17.14 -8.95
C GLN A 106 -19.78 17.54 -10.43
N HIS A 107 -20.03 16.58 -11.32
CA HIS A 107 -20.20 16.89 -12.75
C HIS A 107 -21.63 17.36 -12.98
N HIS A 108 -21.80 18.67 -13.16
CA HIS A 108 -23.11 19.29 -13.30
C HIS A 108 -23.61 19.17 -14.74
N ILE A 109 -24.77 18.53 -14.92
CA ILE A 109 -25.29 18.16 -16.25
C ILE A 109 -25.55 19.39 -17.11
N LYS A 110 -26.23 20.42 -16.57
CA LYS A 110 -26.67 21.57 -17.39
C LYS A 110 -25.53 22.44 -17.91
N SER A 111 -24.49 22.63 -17.10
CA SER A 111 -23.32 23.44 -17.50
C SER A 111 -22.20 22.60 -18.09
N ASN A 112 -22.37 21.28 -18.13
CA ASN A 112 -21.36 20.30 -18.50
C ASN A 112 -19.98 20.65 -17.92
N SER A 113 -19.93 20.88 -16.61
CA SER A 113 -18.72 21.34 -15.91
C SER A 113 -18.60 20.70 -14.54
N LEU A 114 -17.36 20.56 -14.08
CA LEU A 114 -17.06 20.12 -12.72
C LEU A 114 -17.22 21.30 -11.76
N ARG A 115 -18.16 21.18 -10.82
CA ARG A 115 -18.40 22.17 -9.77
C ARG A 115 -17.85 21.66 -8.45
N VAL A 116 -17.08 22.51 -7.79
CA VAL A 116 -16.50 22.25 -6.47
C VAL A 116 -17.25 23.10 -5.44
N SER A 117 -17.66 22.48 -4.34
CA SER A 117 -18.16 23.17 -3.15
C SER A 117 -17.21 22.84 -2.01
N TRP A 118 -16.50 23.84 -1.50
CA TRP A 118 -15.44 23.68 -0.51
C TRP A 118 -15.74 24.44 0.78
N SER A 119 -16.03 23.69 1.83
CA SER A 119 -16.00 24.18 3.21
C SER A 119 -14.58 24.08 3.74
N TRP A 120 -13.86 25.19 3.67
CA TRP A 120 -12.42 25.27 3.90
C TRP A 120 -12.03 25.52 5.36
N ASP A 121 -12.99 25.97 6.18
CA ASP A 121 -12.72 26.35 7.57
C ASP A 121 -12.48 25.12 8.45
N HIS A 122 -11.25 25.00 8.95
CA HIS A 122 -10.81 23.96 9.88
C HIS A 122 -10.78 24.55 11.29
N ASN A 123 -11.38 23.85 12.25
CA ASN A 123 -11.29 24.21 13.67
C ASN A 123 -10.03 23.65 14.37
N HIS A 124 -9.04 23.25 13.58
CA HIS A 124 -7.73 22.74 13.98
C HIS A 124 -6.71 23.21 12.93
N ASP A 125 -5.41 23.15 13.23
CA ASP A 125 -4.37 23.51 12.27
C ASP A 125 -3.87 22.29 11.48
N PRO A 126 -4.35 22.07 10.23
CA PRO A 126 -3.95 20.94 9.42
C PRO A 126 -2.48 21.00 8.97
N TYR A 127 -1.79 22.13 9.17
CA TYR A 127 -0.38 22.33 8.86
C TYR A 127 0.52 22.23 10.11
N SER A 128 -0.05 21.96 11.28
CA SER A 128 0.72 21.76 12.50
C SER A 128 1.52 20.46 12.45
N LYS A 129 2.65 20.42 13.16
CA LYS A 129 3.48 19.23 13.27
C LYS A 129 2.72 18.10 13.97
N GLU A 130 1.87 18.46 14.92
CA GLU A 130 1.01 17.56 15.69
C GLU A 130 0.00 16.88 14.76
N ASP A 131 -0.73 17.65 13.95
CA ASP A 131 -1.66 17.09 12.97
C ASP A 131 -0.96 16.20 11.94
N MET A 132 0.23 16.60 11.50
CA MET A 132 1.04 15.80 10.56
C MET A 132 1.50 14.46 11.15
N GLN A 133 1.82 14.41 12.45
CA GLN A 133 2.20 13.18 13.13
C GLN A 133 1.01 12.25 13.37
N ILE A 134 -0.17 12.84 13.58
CA ILE A 134 -1.37 12.12 13.99
C ILE A 134 -2.17 11.63 12.77
N CYS A 135 -2.23 12.42 11.70
CA CYS A 135 -2.85 12.02 10.46
C CYS A 135 -2.01 10.92 9.78
N GLN A 136 -2.69 9.98 9.12
CA GLN A 136 -1.99 9.03 8.25
C GLN A 136 -1.14 9.81 7.23
N SER A 137 -0.01 9.26 6.80
CA SER A 137 0.79 9.95 5.77
C SER A 137 -0.04 10.13 4.50
N PRO A 138 0.22 11.18 3.70
CA PRO A 138 -0.48 11.39 2.45
C PRO A 138 -0.47 10.13 1.59
N LYS A 139 -1.54 9.90 0.82
CA LYS A 139 -1.69 8.70 -0.01
C LYS A 139 -0.49 8.46 -0.91
N VAL A 140 0.12 9.54 -1.40
CA VAL A 140 1.30 9.48 -2.26
C VAL A 140 2.53 8.90 -1.53
N VAL A 141 2.74 9.21 -0.24
CA VAL A 141 3.80 8.57 0.58
C VAL A 141 3.48 7.10 0.80
N ASN A 142 2.21 6.79 1.09
CA ASN A 142 1.80 5.40 1.26
C ASN A 142 1.98 4.59 -0.04
N ASN A 143 1.62 5.14 -1.21
CA ASN A 143 1.82 4.50 -2.51
C ASN A 143 3.30 4.29 -2.79
N TRP A 144 4.13 5.32 -2.61
CA TRP A 144 5.59 5.21 -2.73
C TRP A 144 6.14 4.10 -1.82
N LEU A 145 5.70 4.05 -0.56
CA LEU A 145 6.15 3.05 0.39
C LEU A 145 5.74 1.63 -0.03
N VAL A 146 4.51 1.46 -0.50
CA VAL A 146 4.01 0.19 -1.04
C VAL A 146 4.83 -0.24 -2.25
N GLU A 147 5.14 0.66 -3.19
CA GLU A 147 5.97 0.36 -4.35
C GLU A 147 7.38 -0.11 -3.95
N ARG A 148 8.03 0.57 -2.98
CA ARG A 148 9.35 0.16 -2.49
C ARG A 148 9.30 -1.24 -1.85
N ILE A 149 8.27 -1.51 -1.04
CA ILE A 149 8.07 -2.83 -0.41
C ILE A 149 7.82 -3.91 -1.47
N VAL A 150 6.98 -3.64 -2.46
CA VAL A 150 6.70 -4.56 -3.58
C VAL A 150 7.97 -4.84 -4.38
N SER A 151 8.85 -3.86 -4.51
CA SER A 151 10.17 -4.00 -5.15
C SER A 151 11.19 -4.76 -4.30
N GLY A 152 10.79 -5.27 -3.12
CA GLY A 152 11.63 -6.08 -2.25
C GLY A 152 12.51 -5.31 -1.27
N LEU A 153 12.34 -3.97 -1.15
CA LEU A 153 13.13 -3.19 -0.21
C LEU A 153 12.69 -3.45 1.23
N GLY A 154 13.63 -3.85 2.07
CA GLY A 154 13.44 -3.96 3.51
C GLY A 154 13.54 -2.62 4.24
N TRP A 155 13.22 -2.64 5.54
CA TRP A 155 13.26 -1.46 6.42
C TRP A 155 14.59 -0.67 6.34
N LYS A 156 15.74 -1.35 6.34
CA LYS A 156 17.05 -0.66 6.33
C LYS A 156 17.21 0.22 5.08
N ALA A 157 16.86 -0.30 3.90
CA ALA A 157 16.93 0.42 2.65
C ALA A 157 15.91 1.58 2.62
N ILE A 158 14.68 1.33 3.05
CA ILE A 158 13.64 2.38 3.13
C ILE A 158 14.07 3.50 4.08
N LYS A 159 14.62 3.17 5.25
CA LYS A 159 15.11 4.13 6.23
C LYS A 159 16.28 4.97 5.71
N GLN A 160 17.16 4.38 4.89
CA GLN A 160 18.23 5.12 4.23
C GLN A 160 17.66 6.09 3.18
N LEU A 161 16.71 5.65 2.36
CA LEU A 161 16.06 6.51 1.37
C LEU A 161 15.32 7.69 2.01
N THR A 162 14.66 7.49 3.16
CA THR A 162 13.97 8.57 3.87
C THR A 162 14.92 9.52 4.60
N ARG A 163 16.19 9.14 4.77
CA ARG A 163 17.23 9.92 5.44
C ARG A 163 18.40 10.28 4.52
N SER A 164 18.14 10.37 3.21
CA SER A 164 19.15 10.81 2.25
C SER A 164 19.71 12.19 2.66
N PRO A 165 21.02 12.43 2.57
CA PRO A 165 21.62 13.74 2.80
C PRO A 165 20.94 14.86 2.00
N ASP A 166 20.53 14.59 0.76
CA ASP A 166 19.82 15.55 -0.09
C ASP A 166 18.49 16.01 0.53
N LEU A 167 17.79 15.10 1.24
CA LEU A 167 16.54 15.42 1.91
C LEU A 167 16.77 16.25 3.19
N GLU A 168 17.87 16.02 3.89
CA GLU A 168 18.25 16.81 5.06
C GLU A 168 18.71 18.22 4.66
N MET A 169 19.36 18.39 3.49
CA MET A 169 19.73 19.72 2.98
C MET A 169 18.53 20.61 2.64
N LEU A 170 17.42 19.99 2.22
CA LEU A 170 16.18 20.69 1.88
C LEU A 170 15.28 20.98 3.10
N LYS A 171 15.64 20.44 4.26
CA LYS A 171 14.90 20.63 5.51
C LYS A 171 15.07 22.07 6.00
N SER A 172 13.96 22.70 6.33
CA SER A 172 13.95 24.02 6.98
C SER A 172 12.92 24.04 8.10
N ALA A 173 12.88 25.12 8.88
CA ALA A 173 11.85 25.30 9.91
C ALA A 173 10.41 25.21 9.34
N LEU A 174 10.25 25.48 8.04
CA LEU A 174 8.96 25.49 7.35
C LEU A 174 8.75 24.29 6.44
N ILE A 175 9.73 23.40 6.27
CA ILE A 175 9.66 22.30 5.30
C ILE A 175 10.15 21.02 5.96
N LEU A 176 9.24 20.06 6.14
CA LEU A 176 9.55 18.74 6.70
C LEU A 176 9.47 17.64 5.65
N PRO A 177 10.45 16.72 5.57
CA PRO A 177 10.34 15.55 4.72
C PRO A 177 9.32 14.58 5.29
N GLU A 178 8.34 14.19 4.49
CA GLU A 178 7.23 13.34 4.95
C GLU A 178 7.69 11.90 5.27
N GLY A 179 8.81 11.48 4.68
CA GLY A 179 9.42 10.18 4.92
C GLY A 179 9.90 9.97 6.36
N HIS A 180 10.12 11.04 7.14
CA HIS A 180 10.55 10.95 8.54
C HIS A 180 9.51 10.32 9.46
N HIS A 181 8.24 10.37 9.06
CA HIS A 181 7.14 9.76 9.81
C HIS A 181 6.96 8.27 9.51
N ILE A 182 7.71 7.70 8.56
CA ILE A 182 7.66 6.27 8.26
C ILE A 182 8.35 5.51 9.39
N THR A 183 7.56 4.77 10.18
CA THR A 183 8.03 3.96 11.29
C THR A 183 8.32 2.52 10.87
N TYR A 184 9.18 1.84 11.63
CA TYR A 184 9.47 0.42 11.44
C TYR A 184 8.19 -0.43 11.46
N ASP A 185 7.31 -0.20 12.43
CA ASP A 185 6.08 -0.98 12.60
C ASP A 185 5.13 -0.82 11.43
N TRP A 186 5.05 0.37 10.84
CA TRP A 186 4.24 0.59 9.65
C TRP A 186 4.77 -0.16 8.43
N VAL A 187 6.09 -0.11 8.19
CA VAL A 187 6.74 -0.90 7.13
C VAL A 187 6.53 -2.39 7.35
N ARG A 188 6.73 -2.86 8.59
CA ARG A 188 6.51 -4.25 8.98
C ARG A 188 5.05 -4.69 8.76
N TYR A 189 4.08 -3.84 9.13
CA TYR A 189 2.66 -4.08 8.89
C TYR A 189 2.35 -4.16 7.39
N LEU A 190 2.87 -3.25 6.58
CA LEU A 190 2.67 -3.25 5.13
C LEU A 190 3.30 -4.48 4.47
N ILE A 191 4.48 -4.90 4.88
CA ILE A 191 5.09 -6.16 4.44
C ILE A 191 4.15 -7.33 4.79
N HIS A 192 3.70 -7.40 6.04
CA HIS A 192 2.81 -8.48 6.47
C HIS A 192 1.44 -8.48 5.79
N THR A 193 0.87 -7.32 5.48
CA THR A 193 -0.47 -7.25 4.88
C THR A 193 -0.42 -7.30 3.35
N ARG A 194 0.57 -6.69 2.70
CA ARG A 194 0.64 -6.61 1.23
C ARG A 194 1.45 -7.72 0.62
N VAL A 195 2.62 -8.04 1.18
CA VAL A 195 3.48 -9.10 0.62
C VAL A 195 2.86 -10.47 0.91
N LYS A 196 2.31 -10.72 2.11
CA LYS A 196 1.64 -12.00 2.38
C LYS A 196 0.39 -12.21 1.53
N VAL A 197 -0.42 -11.17 1.32
CA VAL A 197 -1.62 -11.29 0.46
C VAL A 197 -1.23 -11.56 -1.00
N ARG A 198 -0.13 -10.97 -1.49
CA ARG A 198 0.38 -11.30 -2.83
C ARG A 198 1.03 -12.69 -2.90
N ALA A 199 1.70 -13.12 -1.82
CA ALA A 199 2.32 -14.43 -1.74
C ALA A 199 1.29 -15.57 -1.65
N LYS A 200 0.14 -15.33 -1.02
CA LYS A 200 -0.95 -16.31 -0.92
C LYS A 200 -1.92 -16.15 -2.10
N ARG A 201 -1.74 -16.96 -3.14
CA ARG A 201 -2.56 -16.92 -4.37
C ARG A 201 -3.93 -17.58 -4.20
N ASP A 202 -4.03 -18.53 -3.26
CA ASP A 202 -5.27 -19.26 -2.93
C ASP A 202 -5.32 -19.52 -1.41
N PRO A 203 -6.51 -19.55 -0.78
CA PRO A 203 -6.69 -20.03 0.60
C PRO A 203 -6.03 -21.38 0.90
N ASP A 204 -6.08 -22.31 -0.05
CA ASP A 204 -5.44 -23.62 -0.03
C ASP A 204 -3.96 -23.51 -0.45
N VAL A 205 -3.08 -24.07 0.38
CA VAL A 205 -1.63 -23.95 0.21
C VAL A 205 -1.14 -24.66 -1.05
N PHE A 206 -1.68 -25.84 -1.35
CA PHE A 206 -1.25 -26.63 -2.51
C PHE A 206 -1.72 -26.01 -3.82
N LYS A 207 -2.96 -25.49 -3.87
CA LYS A 207 -3.43 -24.68 -5.00
C LYS A 207 -2.58 -23.43 -5.17
N SER A 208 -2.26 -22.72 -4.09
CA SER A 208 -1.40 -21.54 -4.14
C SER A 208 -0.01 -21.87 -4.68
N LEU A 209 0.58 -23.01 -4.29
CA LEU A 209 1.87 -23.48 -4.80
C LEU A 209 1.81 -23.90 -6.27
N ALA A 210 0.73 -24.55 -6.71
CA ALA A 210 0.53 -24.91 -8.11
C ALA A 210 0.39 -23.66 -9.02
N LEU A 211 -0.28 -22.61 -8.53
CA LEU A 211 -0.35 -21.31 -9.21
C LEU A 211 1.05 -20.67 -9.31
N TRP A 212 1.81 -20.65 -8.21
CA TRP A 212 3.18 -20.16 -8.23
C TRP A 212 4.09 -20.95 -9.17
N ASN A 213 3.98 -22.28 -9.19
CA ASN A 213 4.74 -23.12 -10.11
C ASN A 213 4.50 -22.70 -11.57
N SER A 214 3.23 -22.49 -11.91
CA SER A 214 2.82 -22.09 -13.26
C SER A 214 3.35 -20.70 -13.63
N GLU A 215 3.29 -19.74 -12.69
CA GLU A 215 3.81 -18.38 -12.91
C GLU A 215 5.34 -18.37 -13.03
N LEU A 216 6.05 -19.13 -12.19
CA LEU A 216 7.51 -19.22 -12.22
C LEU A 216 7.98 -19.83 -13.54
N LEU A 217 7.35 -20.91 -14.00
CA LEU A 217 7.65 -21.51 -15.30
C LEU A 217 7.40 -20.52 -16.45
N LYS A 218 6.29 -19.77 -16.42
CA LYS A 218 6.01 -18.70 -17.40
C LYS A 218 7.06 -17.57 -17.37
N ALA A 219 7.62 -17.26 -16.20
CA ALA A 219 8.70 -16.30 -16.04
C ALA A 219 10.09 -16.87 -16.40
N GLY A 220 10.17 -18.11 -16.92
CA GLY A 220 11.41 -18.78 -17.32
C GLY A 220 12.21 -19.36 -16.16
N TRP A 221 11.66 -19.40 -14.95
CA TRP A 221 12.31 -20.06 -13.81
C TRP A 221 12.26 -21.57 -13.96
N HIS A 222 13.21 -22.24 -13.32
CA HIS A 222 13.25 -23.69 -13.24
C HIS A 222 12.66 -24.12 -11.91
N THR A 223 11.65 -24.97 -11.96
CA THR A 223 11.01 -25.51 -10.76
C THR A 223 11.07 -27.03 -10.79
N PHE A 224 11.19 -27.64 -9.61
CA PHE A 224 11.04 -29.07 -9.41
C PHE A 224 10.00 -29.29 -8.33
N ALA A 225 8.83 -29.74 -8.75
CA ALA A 225 7.67 -29.87 -7.89
C ALA A 225 6.86 -31.12 -8.28
N PRO A 226 7.42 -32.33 -8.08
CA PRO A 226 6.78 -33.58 -8.50
C PRO A 226 5.50 -33.87 -7.72
N VAL A 227 5.41 -33.40 -6.47
CA VAL A 227 4.27 -33.60 -5.59
C VAL A 227 3.93 -32.27 -4.91
N ILE A 228 2.86 -31.62 -5.37
CA ILE A 228 2.28 -30.41 -4.76
C ILE A 228 0.93 -30.78 -4.15
N THR A 229 0.96 -31.75 -3.24
CA THR A 229 -0.20 -32.21 -2.47
C THR A 229 0.26 -32.55 -1.06
N ASP A 230 -0.70 -32.77 -0.16
CA ASP A 230 -0.39 -33.24 1.18
C ASP A 230 0.26 -34.63 1.13
N SER A 231 1.57 -34.68 1.38
CA SER A 231 2.36 -35.89 1.22
C SER A 231 3.68 -35.82 1.98
N PRO A 232 4.18 -36.95 2.54
CA PRO A 232 5.58 -37.08 2.99
C PRO A 232 6.61 -36.67 1.95
N ASN A 233 6.27 -36.85 0.67
CA ASN A 233 7.19 -36.63 -0.44
C ASN A 233 7.05 -35.22 -1.02
N PHE A 234 6.37 -34.31 -0.31
CA PHE A 234 6.24 -32.92 -0.72
C PHE A 234 7.62 -32.28 -0.89
N ILE A 235 7.89 -31.83 -2.13
CA ILE A 235 9.08 -31.09 -2.50
C ILE A 235 8.64 -29.98 -3.46
N PHE A 236 9.02 -28.75 -3.14
CA PHE A 236 8.90 -27.62 -4.04
C PHE A 236 10.23 -26.88 -4.10
N ALA A 237 10.98 -27.09 -5.17
CA ALA A 237 12.26 -26.44 -5.41
C ALA A 237 12.19 -25.47 -6.59
N LEU A 238 12.95 -24.38 -6.50
CA LEU A 238 12.96 -23.32 -7.50
C LEU A 238 14.35 -22.69 -7.65
N GLN A 239 14.66 -22.37 -8.90
CA GLN A 239 15.92 -21.78 -9.32
C GLN A 239 15.68 -20.78 -10.45
N SER A 240 16.09 -19.53 -10.26
CA SER A 240 16.01 -18.51 -11.31
C SER A 240 17.00 -18.79 -12.47
N PRO A 241 16.78 -18.23 -13.67
CA PRO A 241 17.71 -18.39 -14.81
C PRO A 241 19.15 -18.02 -14.46
N TRP A 242 19.33 -16.88 -13.78
CA TRP A 242 20.64 -16.39 -13.36
C TRP A 242 21.30 -17.37 -12.38
N GLN A 243 20.57 -17.85 -11.38
CA GLN A 243 21.12 -18.84 -10.44
C GLN A 243 21.50 -20.15 -11.11
N ARG A 244 20.73 -20.61 -12.11
CA ARG A 244 21.08 -21.79 -12.91
C ARG A 244 22.37 -21.57 -13.68
N GLN A 245 22.56 -20.38 -14.25
CA GLN A 245 23.80 -20.02 -14.92
C GLN A 245 24.99 -20.00 -13.96
N MET A 246 24.82 -19.43 -12.76
CA MET A 246 25.84 -19.44 -11.71
C MET A 246 26.19 -20.87 -11.29
N MET A 247 25.19 -21.73 -11.09
CA MET A 247 25.39 -23.14 -10.77
C MET A 247 26.16 -23.88 -11.87
N LYS A 248 25.80 -23.68 -13.14
CA LYS A 248 26.51 -24.32 -14.28
C LYS A 248 27.95 -23.84 -14.42
N SER A 249 28.18 -22.54 -14.22
CA SER A 249 29.48 -21.91 -14.48
C SER A 249 30.46 -22.07 -13.31
N HIS A 250 29.95 -22.10 -12.07
CA HIS A 250 30.77 -22.03 -10.86
C HIS A 250 30.45 -23.12 -9.82
N GLY A 251 29.43 -23.96 -10.06
CA GLY A 251 28.99 -25.00 -9.13
C GLY A 251 29.75 -26.33 -9.21
N GLN A 252 30.83 -26.41 -9.99
CA GLN A 252 31.67 -27.62 -10.09
C GLN A 252 32.55 -27.87 -8.85
N GLY A 253 32.69 -26.87 -7.98
CA GLY A 253 33.49 -26.95 -6.76
C GLY A 253 32.65 -27.37 -5.55
N ILE A 254 32.67 -26.53 -4.52
CA ILE A 254 31.95 -26.78 -3.26
C ILE A 254 30.49 -26.37 -3.41
N ILE A 255 29.59 -27.32 -3.17
CA ILE A 255 28.16 -27.08 -2.98
C ILE A 255 27.86 -27.21 -1.50
N LEU A 256 27.33 -26.14 -0.91
CA LEU A 256 26.92 -26.06 0.48
C LEU A 256 25.40 -26.22 0.54
N LEU A 257 24.92 -27.05 1.45
CA LEU A 257 23.51 -27.18 1.76
C LEU A 257 23.26 -26.65 3.16
N ASP A 258 22.41 -25.64 3.28
CA ASP A 258 21.98 -25.07 4.55
C ASP A 258 20.49 -25.34 4.75
N SER A 259 20.12 -25.86 5.93
CA SER A 259 18.72 -26.08 6.31
C SER A 259 18.30 -25.06 7.36
N THR A 260 17.23 -24.33 7.09
CA THR A 260 16.64 -23.39 8.04
C THR A 260 15.36 -23.98 8.63
N HIS A 261 15.49 -24.64 9.77
CA HIS A 261 14.35 -25.15 10.55
C HIS A 261 13.49 -24.00 11.10
N ASN A 262 12.17 -24.19 11.17
CA ASN A 262 11.21 -23.23 11.75
C ASN A 262 11.13 -21.85 11.05
N SER A 263 11.45 -21.76 9.77
CA SER A 263 11.44 -20.51 9.01
C SER A 263 10.02 -19.92 8.78
N VAL A 264 8.96 -20.69 9.05
CA VAL A 264 7.55 -20.26 8.93
C VAL A 264 6.63 -21.04 9.89
N LYS A 265 5.47 -20.48 10.27
CA LYS A 265 4.37 -21.25 10.88
C LYS A 265 3.71 -22.08 9.77
N ASN A 266 4.18 -23.30 9.53
CA ASN A 266 3.93 -24.04 8.28
C ASN A 266 3.48 -25.50 8.48
N HIS A 267 2.65 -25.76 9.50
CA HIS A 267 1.99 -27.06 9.69
C HIS A 267 0.79 -27.20 8.71
N PHE A 268 1.06 -27.18 7.41
CA PHE A 268 0.00 -27.36 6.40
C PHE A 268 -0.09 -28.81 5.89
N LEU A 269 0.82 -29.69 6.30
CA LEU A 269 0.68 -31.12 6.13
C LEU A 269 -0.24 -31.70 7.22
N SER A 270 -1.10 -32.65 6.86
CA SER A 270 -2.06 -33.24 7.81
C SER A 270 -1.41 -34.02 8.94
N ASP A 271 -0.21 -34.53 8.73
CA ASP A 271 0.58 -35.26 9.73
C ASP A 271 1.26 -34.36 10.78
N GLY A 272 1.08 -33.04 10.68
CA GLY A 272 1.65 -32.07 11.61
C GLY A 272 3.15 -31.83 11.45
N ARG A 273 3.81 -32.39 10.43
CA ARG A 273 5.21 -32.08 10.14
C ARG A 273 5.37 -30.64 9.67
N LYS A 274 6.53 -30.08 10.02
CA LYS A 274 6.95 -28.77 9.55
C LYS A 274 7.67 -28.91 8.22
N ILE A 275 7.50 -27.91 7.38
CA ILE A 275 8.30 -27.80 6.16
C ILE A 275 9.64 -27.16 6.49
N SER A 276 10.71 -27.75 6.00
CA SER A 276 12.06 -27.20 6.07
C SER A 276 12.38 -26.43 4.80
N LEU A 277 13.05 -25.28 4.94
CA LEU A 277 13.64 -24.56 3.82
C LEU A 277 15.11 -24.97 3.70
N TYR A 278 15.48 -25.51 2.55
CA TYR A 278 16.85 -25.78 2.17
C TYR A 278 17.33 -24.72 1.20
N THR A 279 18.54 -24.21 1.45
CA THR A 279 19.24 -23.30 0.55
C THR A 279 20.49 -24.02 0.04
N ILE A 280 20.55 -24.21 -1.28
CA ILE A 280 21.76 -24.70 -1.94
C ILE A 280 22.60 -23.49 -2.31
N MET A 281 23.83 -23.46 -1.84
CA MET A 281 24.79 -22.39 -2.09
C MET A 281 26.02 -22.94 -2.81
N ILE A 282 26.62 -22.10 -3.65
CA ILE A 282 27.96 -22.34 -4.19
C ILE A 282 28.92 -21.28 -3.63
N ARG A 283 30.21 -21.47 -3.81
CA ARG A 283 31.18 -20.40 -3.52
C ARG A 283 31.10 -19.34 -4.61
N ASP A 284 30.82 -18.11 -4.22
CA ASP A 284 30.82 -16.94 -5.10
C ASP A 284 32.23 -16.74 -5.70
N PRO A 285 32.38 -16.65 -7.02
CA PRO A 285 33.68 -16.54 -7.68
C PRO A 285 34.37 -15.19 -7.46
N ILE A 286 33.62 -14.14 -7.09
CA ILE A 286 34.13 -12.78 -6.93
C ILE A 286 34.51 -12.53 -5.47
N VAL A 287 33.59 -12.77 -4.55
CA VAL A 287 33.79 -12.44 -3.12
C VAL A 287 34.22 -13.64 -2.27
N GLY A 288 34.17 -14.86 -2.82
CA GLY A 288 34.53 -16.09 -2.12
C GLY A 288 33.57 -16.53 -1.02
N LYS A 289 32.43 -15.83 -0.85
CA LYS A 289 31.37 -16.11 0.14
C LYS A 289 30.34 -17.11 -0.41
N GLY A 290 29.42 -17.59 0.43
CA GLY A 290 28.30 -18.43 -0.04
C GLY A 290 27.31 -17.63 -0.90
N LEU A 291 26.99 -18.14 -2.08
CA LEU A 291 26.01 -17.59 -3.01
C LEU A 291 24.82 -18.56 -3.14
N PRO A 292 23.60 -18.18 -2.75
CA PRO A 292 22.42 -19.03 -2.88
C PRO A 292 22.00 -19.19 -4.35
N VAL A 293 21.95 -20.43 -4.82
CA VAL A 293 21.65 -20.78 -6.21
C VAL A 293 20.42 -21.66 -6.38
N CYS A 294 19.84 -22.19 -5.31
CA CYS A 294 18.55 -22.89 -5.38
C CYS A 294 17.92 -22.90 -3.99
N TRP A 295 16.60 -22.88 -3.95
CA TRP A 295 15.82 -23.08 -2.73
C TRP A 295 14.89 -24.27 -2.89
N ALA A 296 14.73 -25.05 -1.83
CA ALA A 296 13.81 -26.17 -1.79
C ALA A 296 13.02 -26.19 -0.48
N PHE A 297 11.70 -26.31 -0.59
CA PHE A 297 10.80 -26.56 0.51
C PHE A 297 10.49 -28.05 0.56
N THR A 298 10.75 -28.71 1.68
CA THR A 298 10.50 -30.16 1.81
C THR A 298 9.90 -30.53 3.16
N ALA A 299 9.18 -31.65 3.20
CA ALA A 299 8.70 -32.25 4.45
C ALA A 299 9.78 -33.04 5.22
N SER A 300 11.00 -33.14 4.66
CA SER A 300 12.11 -33.88 5.26
C SER A 300 12.92 -32.98 6.19
N GLU A 301 12.99 -33.35 7.46
CA GLU A 301 13.95 -32.73 8.38
C GLU A 301 15.36 -33.25 8.06
N SER A 302 16.35 -32.35 8.09
CA SER A 302 17.74 -32.77 8.09
C SER A 302 18.03 -33.34 9.46
N THR A 303 18.18 -34.66 9.53
CA THR A 303 18.77 -35.37 10.67
C THR A 303 20.21 -34.94 10.91
#